data_AF-A0A2V6L179-F1
#
_entry.id   AF-A0A2V6L179-F1
#
_cell.length_a   1.000
_cell.length_b   1.000
_cell.length_c   1.000
_cell.angle_alpha   90.00
_cell.angle_beta   90.00
_cell.angle_gamma   90.00
#
_symmetry.space_group_name_H-M   'P 1'
#
loop_
_entity.id
_entity.type
_entity.pdbx_description
1 polymer ?
#
loop_
_entity_poly.entity_id
_entity_poly.type
_entity_poly.pdbx_seq_one_letter_code
_entity_poly.pdbx_strand_id
1 'polypeptide(L)'
;RDIDFFQSARGQDVQMLLRRAEGARKKTLPRLDPKNYRGKTWLTRPRPEIDRVGSAWLIRRFIDPRAKFVFAAVVPPNREVLPFDMVDVEFSHHGDCCTFETLIRRFGIEDKAIRKIAEMIHDADLEDEKFQRSECIGIDRVLKGWAKEGLPDGEILRRGFECFDALYSFLQKR
;
A
#
# COMPACT_ATOMS: atom_id res chain seq x y z
N ARG A 1 -11.24 -26.23 -20.07
CA ARG A 1 -11.41 -24.99 -19.27
C ARG A 1 -10.00 -24.59 -18.86
N ASP A 2 -9.40 -23.64 -19.57
CA ASP A 2 -8.15 -23.04 -19.11
C ASP A 2 -8.45 -22.28 -17.82
N ILE A 3 -7.77 -22.66 -16.75
CA ILE A 3 -7.82 -21.92 -15.50
C ILE A 3 -6.87 -20.74 -15.70
N ASP A 4 -7.44 -19.54 -15.85
CA ASP A 4 -6.65 -18.31 -15.89
C ASP A 4 -6.21 -17.95 -14.46
N PHE A 5 -4.99 -18.38 -14.11
CA PHE A 5 -4.40 -18.12 -12.79
C PHE A 5 -4.07 -16.64 -12.56
N PHE A 6 -4.06 -15.79 -13.60
CA PHE A 6 -3.73 -14.36 -13.49
C PHE A 6 -4.84 -13.55 -12.84
N GLN A 7 -6.07 -14.06 -12.78
CA GLN A 7 -7.17 -13.40 -12.05
C GLN A 7 -7.15 -13.66 -10.53
N SER A 8 -6.18 -14.43 -10.02
CA SER A 8 -6.02 -14.65 -8.59
C SER A 8 -5.16 -13.56 -7.92
N ALA A 9 -5.26 -13.43 -6.59
CA ALA A 9 -4.41 -12.49 -5.83
C ALA A 9 -2.92 -12.72 -6.11
N ARG A 10 -2.47 -13.99 -6.11
CA ARG A 10 -1.08 -14.36 -6.44
C ARG A 10 -0.69 -14.08 -7.89
N GLY A 11 -1.64 -14.19 -8.82
CA GLY A 11 -1.43 -13.84 -10.22
C GLY A 11 -1.09 -12.36 -10.39
N GLN A 12 -1.76 -11.48 -9.62
CA GLN A 12 -1.46 -10.06 -9.61
C GLN A 12 -0.07 -9.75 -9.02
N ASP A 13 0.33 -10.44 -7.94
CA ASP A 13 1.68 -10.26 -7.36
C ASP A 13 2.76 -10.60 -8.39
N VAL A 14 2.62 -11.74 -9.08
CA VAL A 14 3.55 -12.16 -10.14
C VAL A 14 3.58 -11.13 -11.28
N GLN A 15 2.42 -10.59 -11.68
CA GLN A 15 2.35 -9.60 -12.74
C GLN A 15 3.01 -8.26 -12.34
N MET A 16 2.88 -7.83 -11.09
CA MET A 16 3.59 -6.66 -10.56
C MET A 16 5.11 -6.89 -10.58
N LEU A 17 5.57 -8.07 -10.15
CA LEU A 17 7.00 -8.43 -10.19
C LEU A 17 7.56 -8.43 -11.62
N LEU A 18 6.82 -8.98 -12.59
CA LEU A 18 7.22 -8.97 -14.00
C LEU A 18 7.37 -7.54 -14.54
N ARG A 19 6.40 -6.65 -14.28
CA ARG A 19 6.47 -5.24 -14.71
C ARG A 19 7.65 -4.48 -14.10
N ARG A 20 7.98 -4.80 -12.84
CA ARG A 20 9.17 -4.27 -12.19
C ARG A 20 10.44 -4.73 -12.90
N ALA A 21 10.56 -6.03 -13.17
CA ALA A 21 11.70 -6.63 -13.85
C ALA A 21 11.89 -6.10 -15.30
N GLU A 22 10.78 -5.81 -15.99
CA GLU A 22 10.78 -5.20 -17.33
C GLU A 22 11.30 -3.75 -17.33
N GLY A 23 11.51 -3.14 -16.15
CA GLY A 23 12.21 -1.86 -16.03
C GLY A 23 11.43 -0.70 -16.62
N ALA A 24 10.16 -0.55 -16.23
CA ALA A 24 9.36 0.61 -16.62
C ALA A 24 10.12 1.91 -16.31
N ARG A 25 10.34 2.75 -17.34
CA ARG A 25 11.04 4.05 -17.21
C ARG A 25 10.48 4.83 -16.02
N LYS A 26 11.37 5.39 -15.18
CA LYS A 26 11.05 6.38 -14.14
C LYS A 26 10.36 7.60 -14.78
N LYS A 27 9.06 7.51 -14.99
CA LYS A 27 8.23 8.66 -15.36
C LYS A 27 7.97 9.44 -14.08
N THR A 28 8.36 10.70 -14.08
CA THR A 28 7.94 11.63 -13.02
C THR A 28 6.44 11.83 -13.14
N LEU A 29 5.67 11.20 -12.26
CA LEU A 29 4.23 11.39 -12.21
C LEU A 29 3.91 12.77 -11.62
N PRO A 30 2.87 13.44 -12.12
CA PRO A 30 2.48 14.75 -11.61
C PRO A 30 2.00 14.66 -10.15
N ARG A 31 2.28 15.71 -9.39
CA ARG A 31 1.73 15.87 -8.03
C ARG A 31 0.21 16.08 -8.10
N LEU A 32 -0.48 15.53 -7.11
CA LEU A 32 -1.91 15.59 -6.91
C LEU A 32 -2.22 16.47 -5.69
N ASP A 33 -3.35 17.18 -5.71
CA ASP A 33 -3.85 17.90 -4.55
C ASP A 33 -4.68 16.95 -3.66
N PRO A 34 -4.28 16.69 -2.39
CA PRO A 34 -5.05 15.88 -1.45
C PRO A 34 -6.51 16.33 -1.26
N LYS A 35 -6.84 17.61 -1.52
CA LYS A 35 -8.21 18.13 -1.40
C LYS A 35 -9.19 17.45 -2.36
N ASN A 36 -8.71 17.03 -3.54
CA ASN A 36 -9.54 16.36 -4.54
C ASN A 36 -9.87 14.90 -4.18
N TYR A 37 -9.22 14.38 -3.14
CA TYR A 37 -9.31 12.98 -2.72
C TYR A 37 -10.02 12.82 -1.37
N ARG A 38 -10.70 13.85 -0.86
CA ARG A 38 -11.41 13.79 0.43
C ARG A 38 -12.75 13.06 0.33
N GLY A 39 -13.05 12.21 1.32
CA GLY A 39 -14.30 11.46 1.44
C GLY A 39 -14.45 10.37 0.38
N LYS A 40 -13.36 9.81 -0.13
CA LYS A 40 -13.36 8.80 -1.19
C LYS A 40 -13.44 7.39 -0.59
N THR A 41 -13.88 6.46 -1.43
CA THR A 41 -13.81 5.03 -1.14
C THR A 41 -12.59 4.46 -1.85
N TRP A 42 -11.66 3.91 -1.09
CA TRP A 42 -10.41 3.34 -1.56
C TRP A 42 -10.52 1.81 -1.56
N LEU A 43 -10.06 1.18 -2.64
CA LEU A 43 -10.20 -0.25 -2.84
C LEU A 43 -8.83 -0.91 -2.94
N THR A 44 -8.64 -2.03 -2.25
CA THR A 44 -7.49 -2.91 -2.45
C THR A 44 -7.92 -4.37 -2.35
N ARG A 45 -6.97 -5.30 -2.46
CA ARG A 45 -7.24 -6.73 -2.39
C ARG A 45 -7.46 -7.19 -0.94
N PRO A 46 -8.27 -8.24 -0.71
CA PRO A 46 -8.40 -8.89 0.59
C PRO A 46 -7.05 -9.35 1.16
N ARG A 47 -7.01 -9.56 2.48
CA ARG A 47 -5.81 -9.92 3.26
C ARG A 47 -4.69 -8.90 3.03
N PRO A 48 -4.88 -7.64 3.44
CA PRO A 48 -3.90 -6.58 3.21
C PRO A 48 -2.61 -6.88 3.98
N GLU A 49 -1.49 -6.79 3.27
CA GLU A 49 -0.12 -6.95 3.78
C GLU A 49 0.52 -5.58 4.01
N ILE A 50 1.80 -5.55 4.40
CA ILE A 50 2.48 -4.36 4.90
C ILE A 50 2.31 -3.09 4.05
N ASP A 51 2.50 -3.16 2.72
CA ASP A 51 2.35 -1.98 1.85
C ASP A 51 0.89 -1.54 1.74
N ARG A 52 -0.06 -2.47 1.63
CA ARG A 52 -1.50 -2.15 1.60
C ARG A 52 -1.98 -1.52 2.90
N VAL A 53 -1.58 -2.07 4.03
CA VAL A 53 -1.95 -1.55 5.35
C VAL A 53 -1.29 -0.18 5.58
N GLY A 54 0.00 -0.05 5.28
CA GLY A 54 0.73 1.21 5.39
C GLY A 54 0.16 2.29 4.47
N SER A 55 -0.14 1.94 3.23
CA SER A 55 -0.75 2.84 2.24
C SER A 55 -2.13 3.31 2.70
N ALA A 56 -2.97 2.41 3.21
CA ALA A 56 -4.26 2.77 3.78
C ALA A 56 -4.13 3.70 4.99
N TRP A 57 -3.14 3.46 5.87
CA TRP A 57 -2.85 4.34 7.00
C TRP A 57 -2.41 5.73 6.54
N LEU A 58 -1.50 5.81 5.57
CA LEU A 58 -1.03 7.07 4.98
C LEU A 58 -2.18 7.85 4.33
N ILE A 59 -3.01 7.14 3.56
CA ILE A 59 -4.23 7.69 2.94
C ILE A 59 -5.10 8.29 4.03
N ARG A 60 -5.47 7.53 5.06
CA ARG A 60 -6.36 8.02 6.11
C ARG A 60 -5.76 9.23 6.85
N ARG A 61 -4.46 9.22 7.14
CA ARG A 61 -3.84 10.21 8.02
C ARG A 61 -3.45 11.50 7.31
N PHE A 62 -2.99 11.44 6.07
CA PHE A 62 -2.42 12.60 5.36
C PHE A 62 -3.21 13.02 4.12
N ILE A 63 -3.89 12.09 3.45
CA ILE A 63 -4.52 12.36 2.15
C ILE A 63 -6.04 12.55 2.29
N ASP A 64 -6.71 11.64 2.98
CA ASP A 64 -8.15 11.60 3.15
C ASP A 64 -8.58 11.09 4.54
N PRO A 65 -8.78 12.00 5.52
CA PRO A 65 -9.29 11.71 6.85
C PRO A 65 -10.67 11.04 6.88
N ARG A 66 -11.44 11.11 5.79
CA ARG A 66 -12.76 10.51 5.66
C ARG A 66 -12.75 9.29 4.74
N ALA A 67 -11.56 8.76 4.41
CA ALA A 67 -11.41 7.61 3.53
C ALA A 67 -12.21 6.41 4.04
N LYS A 68 -12.95 5.74 3.16
CA LYS A 68 -13.53 4.42 3.41
C LYS A 68 -12.69 3.39 2.69
N PHE A 69 -12.47 2.22 3.28
CA PHE A 69 -11.71 1.14 2.65
C PHE A 69 -12.63 -0.04 2.35
N VAL A 70 -12.52 -0.56 1.13
CA VAL A 70 -13.25 -1.74 0.66
C VAL A 70 -12.28 -2.74 0.05
N PHE A 71 -12.64 -4.02 0.06
CA PHE A 71 -11.75 -5.10 -0.36
C PHE A 71 -12.40 -5.94 -1.46
N ALA A 72 -11.72 -6.05 -2.60
CA ALA A 72 -12.16 -6.87 -3.72
C ALA A 72 -10.96 -7.38 -4.52
N ALA A 73 -11.07 -8.58 -5.09
CA ALA A 73 -10.00 -9.15 -5.91
C ALA A 73 -9.83 -8.42 -7.26
N VAL A 74 -10.92 -7.83 -7.76
CA VAL A 74 -10.98 -7.10 -9.03
C VAL A 74 -11.60 -5.72 -8.82
N VAL A 75 -11.10 -4.75 -9.57
CA VAL A 75 -11.66 -3.40 -9.58
C VAL A 75 -13.02 -3.46 -10.29
N PRO A 76 -14.12 -3.05 -9.64
CA PRO A 76 -15.40 -3.01 -10.30
C PRO A 76 -15.36 -1.94 -11.42
N PRO A 77 -16.13 -2.08 -12.51
CA PRO A 77 -16.19 -1.09 -13.58
C PRO A 77 -16.77 0.27 -13.15
N ASN A 78 -17.27 0.37 -11.90
CA ASN A 78 -17.74 1.60 -11.28
C ASN A 78 -16.57 2.57 -10.97
N ARG A 79 -16.72 3.84 -11.38
CA ARG A 79 -15.76 4.94 -11.16
C ARG A 79 -15.75 5.53 -9.73
N GLU A 80 -16.62 5.09 -8.83
CA GLU A 80 -16.76 5.66 -7.49
C GLU A 80 -15.71 5.17 -6.48
N VAL A 81 -14.92 4.16 -6.84
CA VAL A 81 -13.83 3.65 -6.00
C VAL A 81 -12.46 4.00 -6.57
N LEU A 82 -11.51 4.27 -5.68
CA LEU A 82 -10.12 4.55 -6.02
C LEU A 82 -9.27 3.33 -5.66
N PRO A 83 -8.90 2.50 -6.64
CA PRO A 83 -8.09 1.34 -6.37
C PRO A 83 -6.64 1.72 -6.08
N PHE A 84 -6.01 0.98 -5.17
CA PHE A 84 -4.58 1.10 -4.87
C PHE A 84 -3.96 -0.28 -4.58
N ASP A 85 -2.67 -0.40 -4.84
CA ASP A 85 -1.91 -1.66 -4.79
C ASP A 85 -2.60 -2.79 -5.60
N MET A 86 -2.89 -2.49 -6.85
CA MET A 86 -3.46 -3.44 -7.82
C MET A 86 -2.77 -3.27 -9.17
N VAL A 87 -2.87 -4.27 -10.04
CA VAL A 87 -2.29 -4.17 -11.38
C VAL A 87 -3.05 -3.11 -12.18
N ASP A 88 -2.32 -2.32 -12.98
CA ASP A 88 -2.87 -1.32 -13.90
C ASP A 88 -3.66 -0.16 -13.28
N VAL A 89 -3.50 0.07 -11.97
CA VAL A 89 -4.15 1.20 -11.28
C VAL A 89 -3.20 2.36 -11.03
N GLU A 90 -3.75 3.56 -10.87
CA GLU A 90 -2.98 4.80 -10.70
C GLU A 90 -2.04 4.75 -9.49
N PHE A 91 -2.55 4.29 -8.35
CA PHE A 91 -1.81 4.17 -7.09
C PHE A 91 -1.31 2.74 -6.91
N SER A 92 -0.23 2.40 -7.61
CA SER A 92 0.38 1.07 -7.57
C SER A 92 1.90 1.18 -7.46
N HIS A 93 2.60 0.08 -7.63
CA HIS A 93 4.05 0.06 -7.75
C HIS A 93 4.47 0.79 -9.03
N HIS A 94 5.44 1.69 -8.92
CA HIS A 94 5.98 2.45 -10.06
C HIS A 94 7.50 2.40 -10.08
N GLY A 95 8.06 1.57 -10.95
CA GLY A 95 9.50 1.31 -11.00
C GLY A 95 9.95 0.63 -9.70
N ASP A 96 10.95 1.21 -9.04
CA ASP A 96 11.51 0.71 -7.76
C ASP A 96 10.76 1.28 -6.54
N CYS A 97 9.47 1.57 -6.65
CA CYS A 97 8.69 2.13 -5.54
C CYS A 97 7.47 1.26 -5.26
N CYS A 98 7.27 0.91 -3.99
CA CYS A 98 6.02 0.33 -3.52
C CYS A 98 4.89 1.36 -3.54
N THR A 99 3.65 0.95 -3.29
CA THR A 99 2.48 1.83 -3.34
C THR A 99 2.59 2.96 -2.31
N PHE A 100 3.12 2.69 -1.11
CA PHE A 100 3.32 3.72 -0.09
C PHE A 100 4.24 4.85 -0.57
N GLU A 101 5.37 4.50 -1.19
CA GLU A 101 6.31 5.46 -1.77
C GLU A 101 5.68 6.23 -2.94
N THR A 102 4.91 5.54 -3.79
CA THR A 102 4.13 6.17 -4.86
C THR A 102 3.20 7.23 -4.28
N LEU A 103 2.44 6.92 -3.23
CA LEU A 103 1.51 7.86 -2.60
C LEU A 103 2.23 9.09 -2.03
N ILE A 104 3.36 8.91 -1.32
CA ILE A 104 4.19 10.02 -0.82
C ILE A 104 4.57 10.95 -1.97
N ARG A 105 5.05 10.40 -3.09
CA ARG A 105 5.50 11.17 -4.26
C ARG A 105 4.34 11.88 -4.95
N ARG A 106 3.23 11.17 -5.17
CA ARG A 106 2.04 11.71 -5.83
C ARG A 106 1.42 12.84 -5.01
N PHE A 107 1.35 12.73 -3.69
CA PHE A 107 0.74 13.74 -2.84
C PHE A 107 1.73 14.75 -2.23
N GLY A 108 3.02 14.66 -2.58
CA GLY A 108 4.04 15.61 -2.13
C GLY A 108 4.23 15.62 -0.60
N ILE A 109 4.21 14.45 0.03
CA ILE A 109 4.35 14.33 1.49
C ILE A 109 5.84 14.42 1.85
N GLU A 110 6.22 15.45 2.60
CA GLU A 110 7.64 15.75 2.90
C GLU A 110 8.06 15.41 4.35
N ASP A 111 7.20 14.76 5.13
CA ASP A 111 7.48 14.40 6.52
C ASP A 111 8.65 13.41 6.66
N LYS A 112 9.58 13.69 7.59
CA LYS A 112 10.81 12.89 7.78
C LYS A 112 10.55 11.52 8.43
N ALA A 113 9.58 11.43 9.34
CA ALA A 113 9.20 10.15 9.93
C ALA A 113 8.50 9.27 8.90
N ILE A 114 7.64 9.86 8.05
CA ILE A 114 7.01 9.15 6.93
C ILE A 114 8.04 8.60 5.94
N ARG A 115 9.10 9.36 5.62
CA ARG A 115 10.19 8.84 4.77
C ARG A 115 10.87 7.61 5.37
N LYS A 116 11.13 7.60 6.67
CA LYS A 116 11.70 6.42 7.36
C LYS A 116 10.75 5.23 7.32
N ILE A 117 9.46 5.45 7.54
CA ILE A 117 8.44 4.40 7.40
C ILE A 117 8.41 3.86 5.97
N ALA A 118 8.57 4.73 4.96
CA ALA A 118 8.63 4.31 3.57
C ALA A 118 9.81 3.35 3.30
N GLU A 119 11.00 3.64 3.83
CA GLU A 119 12.16 2.73 3.75
C GLU A 119 11.86 1.38 4.41
N MET A 120 11.22 1.38 5.58
CA MET A 120 10.87 0.16 6.29
C MET A 120 9.84 -0.69 5.53
N ILE A 121 8.79 -0.06 4.99
CA ILE A 121 7.78 -0.75 4.17
C ILE A 121 8.40 -1.28 2.89
N HIS A 122 9.25 -0.49 2.21
CA HIS A 122 9.93 -0.90 0.98
C HIS A 122 10.66 -2.23 1.14
N ASP A 123 11.52 -2.33 2.15
CA ASP A 123 12.29 -3.55 2.39
C ASP A 123 11.39 -4.73 2.76
N ALA A 124 10.31 -4.49 3.49
CA ALA A 124 9.37 -5.55 3.89
C ALA A 124 8.47 -6.03 2.75
N ASP A 125 8.15 -5.16 1.79
CA ASP A 125 7.22 -5.43 0.69
C ASP A 125 7.93 -5.94 -0.57
N LEU A 126 9.06 -5.32 -0.92
CA LEU A 126 9.82 -5.64 -2.14
C LEU A 126 10.89 -6.72 -1.93
N GLU A 127 11.23 -7.02 -0.67
CA GLU A 127 12.20 -8.04 -0.27
C GLU A 127 13.56 -7.93 -1.01
N ASP A 128 14.01 -6.70 -1.30
CA ASP A 128 15.28 -6.42 -2.01
C ASP A 128 16.39 -5.85 -1.11
N GLU A 129 16.11 -5.71 0.19
CA GLU A 129 17.01 -5.24 1.24
C GLU A 129 17.70 -3.90 0.96
N LYS A 130 17.10 -3.04 0.11
CA LYS A 130 17.73 -1.80 -0.34
C LYS A 130 18.11 -0.84 0.78
N PHE A 131 17.28 -0.75 1.83
CA PHE A 131 17.49 0.18 2.95
C PHE A 131 17.99 -0.51 4.24
N GLN A 132 18.12 -1.84 4.23
CA GLN A 132 18.56 -2.66 5.36
C GLN A 132 17.73 -2.42 6.64
N ARG A 133 16.41 -2.29 6.49
CA ARG A 133 15.41 -2.15 7.55
C ARG A 133 14.75 -3.50 7.86
N SER A 134 14.38 -3.71 9.13
CA SER A 134 13.73 -4.95 9.57
C SER A 134 12.45 -4.73 10.39
N GLU A 135 12.17 -3.48 10.76
CA GLU A 135 11.07 -3.10 11.65
C GLU A 135 9.71 -3.53 11.07
N CYS A 136 9.46 -3.26 9.79
CA CYS A 136 8.21 -3.60 9.13
C CYS A 136 8.12 -5.09 8.72
N ILE A 137 9.23 -5.84 8.70
CA ILE A 137 9.18 -7.29 8.44
C ILE A 137 8.41 -7.99 9.57
N GLY A 138 8.70 -7.62 10.82
CA GLY A 138 7.97 -8.17 11.98
C GLY A 138 6.48 -7.82 11.96
N ILE A 139 6.15 -6.57 11.62
CA ILE A 139 4.76 -6.11 11.49
C ILE A 139 4.04 -6.89 10.38
N ASP A 140 4.68 -7.08 9.23
CA ASP A 140 4.12 -7.86 8.11
C ASP A 140 3.77 -9.30 8.52
N ARG A 141 4.65 -9.96 9.28
CA ARG A 141 4.38 -11.32 9.80
C ARG A 141 3.16 -11.36 10.70
N VAL A 142 2.94 -10.32 11.51
CA VAL A 142 1.73 -10.20 12.35
C VAL A 142 0.49 -10.00 11.48
N LEU A 143 0.53 -9.11 10.48
CA LEU A 143 -0.59 -8.86 9.56
C LEU A 143 -0.98 -10.14 8.80
N LYS A 144 0.00 -10.84 8.24
CA LYS A 144 -0.18 -12.15 7.58
C LYS A 144 -0.72 -13.21 8.55
N GLY A 145 -0.27 -13.19 9.80
CA GLY A 145 -0.78 -14.04 10.87
C GLY A 145 -2.27 -13.82 11.13
N TRP A 146 -2.70 -12.58 11.30
CA TRP A 146 -4.11 -12.24 11.47
C TRP A 146 -4.98 -12.63 10.27
N ALA A 147 -4.48 -12.44 9.04
CA ALA A 147 -5.17 -12.91 7.85
C ALA A 147 -5.32 -14.45 7.84
N LYS A 148 -4.31 -15.18 8.31
CA LYS A 148 -4.33 -16.65 8.43
C LYS A 148 -5.29 -17.14 9.52
N GLU A 149 -5.44 -16.38 10.61
CA GLU A 149 -6.42 -16.62 11.67
C GLU A 149 -7.87 -16.29 11.24
N GLY A 150 -8.06 -15.71 10.06
CA GLY A 150 -9.38 -15.41 9.51
C GLY A 150 -9.97 -14.09 10.02
N LEU A 151 -9.14 -13.17 10.52
CA LEU A 151 -9.61 -11.83 10.90
C LEU A 151 -10.17 -11.09 9.68
N PRO A 152 -11.27 -10.34 9.81
CA PRO A 152 -11.78 -9.51 8.74
C PRO A 152 -10.76 -8.45 8.29
N ASP A 153 -10.68 -8.17 6.99
CA ASP A 153 -9.69 -7.23 6.42
C ASP A 153 -9.73 -5.83 7.05
N GLY A 154 -10.93 -5.34 7.38
CA GLY A 154 -11.11 -4.07 8.07
C GLY A 154 -10.52 -4.05 9.49
N GLU A 155 -10.55 -5.18 10.18
CA GLU A 155 -9.94 -5.32 11.52
C GLU A 155 -8.41 -5.41 11.42
N ILE A 156 -7.88 -6.07 10.39
CA ILE A 156 -6.44 -6.07 10.08
C ILE A 156 -5.95 -4.64 9.83
N LEU A 157 -6.67 -3.85 9.01
CA LEU A 157 -6.36 -2.44 8.82
C LEU A 157 -6.40 -1.66 10.12
N ARG A 158 -7.46 -1.82 10.92
CA ARG A 158 -7.63 -1.08 12.18
C ARG A 158 -6.46 -1.32 13.13
N ARG A 159 -6.05 -2.57 13.35
CA ARG A 159 -4.90 -2.92 14.19
C ARG A 159 -3.57 -2.49 13.57
N GLY A 160 -3.43 -2.63 12.26
CA GLY A 160 -2.27 -2.13 11.53
C GLY A 160 -2.09 -0.62 11.66
N PHE A 161 -3.19 0.14 11.67
CA PHE A 161 -3.14 1.58 11.88
C PHE A 161 -2.60 1.94 13.26
N GLU A 162 -2.96 1.18 14.31
CA GLU A 162 -2.39 1.36 15.65
C GLU A 162 -0.88 1.12 15.65
N CYS A 163 -0.40 0.08 14.95
CA CYS A 163 1.04 -0.17 14.78
C CYS A 163 1.75 1.01 14.09
N PHE A 164 1.18 1.52 13.00
CA PHE A 164 1.78 2.64 12.27
C PHE A 164 1.68 3.97 13.04
N ASP A 165 0.61 4.22 13.80
CA ASP A 165 0.51 5.38 14.67
C ASP A 165 1.57 5.34 15.79
N ALA A 166 1.81 4.17 16.38
CA ALA A 166 2.86 3.98 17.38
C ALA A 166 4.26 4.16 16.77
N LEU A 167 4.52 3.53 15.61
CA LEU A 167 5.79 3.64 14.89
C LEU A 167 6.07 5.09 14.46
N TYR A 168 5.06 5.77 13.92
CA TYR A 168 5.16 7.18 13.55
C TYR A 168 5.46 8.06 14.76
N SER A 169 4.77 7.85 15.88
CA SER A 169 5.02 8.61 17.12
C SER A 169 6.42 8.37 17.68
N PHE A 170 6.94 7.14 17.58
CA PHE A 170 8.32 6.81 17.97
C PHE A 170 9.36 7.53 17.10
N LEU A 171 9.09 7.68 15.79
CA LEU A 171 10.02 8.29 14.83
C LEU A 171 9.96 9.82 14.81
N GLN A 172 8.89 10.41 15.34
CA GLN A 172 8.80 11.86 15.51
C GLN A 172 9.85 12.35 16.51
N LYS A 173 10.52 13.46 16.17
CA LYS A 173 11.41 14.12 17.12
C LYS A 173 10.57 14.72 18.23
N ARG A 174 10.99 14.50 19.49
CA ARG A 174 10.52 15.33 20.61
C ARG A 174 11.07 16.75 20.47
#